data_AF-A0A930GWG7-F1
#
_entry.id   AF-A0A930GWG7-F1
#
_cell.length_a   1.000
_cell.length_b   1.000
_cell.length_c   1.000
_cell.angle_alpha   90.00
_cell.angle_beta   90.00
_cell.angle_gamma   90.00
#
_symmetry.space_group_name_H-M   'P 1'
#
loop_
_entity.id
_entity.type
_entity.pdbx_description
1 polymer ?
#
loop_
_entity_poly.entity_id
_entity_poly.type
_entity_poly.pdbx_seq_one_letter_code
_entity_poly.pdbx_strand_id
1 'polypeptide(L)'
;MKMTRHNGRSGKHGTYNPKHNDRRFDIGNSDHIDQERAKQNVYLDCYQGFRFPTDQSDEDQITYSFEQIERAYYHEHYGEYCDGQHERNRQSGHSGRDRSPDDLWKDKKTRPEESVIQIGTMEQSVPPDV
;
A
#
# COMPACT_ATOMS: atom_id res chain seq x y z
N MET A 1 -14.58 1.00 -22.63
CA MET A 1 -14.00 1.07 -21.28
C MET A 1 -12.51 1.38 -21.41
N LYS A 2 -12.01 2.48 -20.82
CA LYS A 2 -10.58 2.80 -20.77
C LYS A 2 -10.06 2.40 -19.40
N MET A 3 -9.04 1.56 -19.37
CA MET A 3 -8.35 1.17 -18.16
C MET A 3 -6.93 1.73 -18.23
N THR A 4 -6.55 2.54 -17.24
CA THR A 4 -5.18 3.01 -17.09
C THR A 4 -4.59 2.40 -15.84
N ARG A 5 -3.45 1.73 -16.00
CA ARG A 5 -2.63 1.20 -14.91
C ARG A 5 -1.46 2.13 -14.67
N HIS A 6 -1.31 2.59 -13.44
CA HIS A 6 -0.09 3.26 -13.00
C HIS A 6 0.60 2.40 -11.95
N ASN A 7 1.89 2.10 -12.19
CA ASN A 7 2.76 1.47 -11.22
C ASN A 7 3.81 2.49 -10.78
N GLY A 8 3.95 2.71 -9.47
CA GLY A 8 5.04 3.57 -9.02
C GLY A 8 5.01 3.93 -7.54
N ARG A 9 5.88 3.30 -6.76
CA ARG A 9 6.27 3.77 -5.42
C ARG A 9 7.67 4.37 -5.36
N SER A 10 8.38 4.44 -6.48
CA SER A 10 9.68 5.09 -6.53
C SER A 10 9.82 5.94 -7.78
N GLY A 11 10.34 7.15 -7.61
CA GLY A 11 10.56 8.12 -8.67
C GLY A 11 11.87 8.87 -8.48
N LYS A 12 12.06 9.93 -9.26
CA LYS A 12 13.25 10.80 -9.20
C LYS A 12 13.48 11.41 -7.80
N HIS A 13 12.40 11.57 -7.02
CA HIS A 13 12.41 12.19 -5.69
C HIS A 13 12.36 11.17 -4.53
N GLY A 14 12.70 9.91 -4.79
CA GLY A 14 12.71 8.87 -3.78
C GLY A 14 11.44 8.04 -3.78
N THR A 15 11.06 7.56 -2.61
CA THR A 15 10.04 6.54 -2.46
C THR A 15 8.74 7.13 -1.91
N TYR A 16 7.62 6.89 -2.58
CA TYR A 16 6.30 7.40 -2.21
C TYR A 16 5.66 6.53 -1.10
N ASN A 17 4.95 7.18 -0.17
CA ASN A 17 4.25 6.54 0.95
C ASN A 17 2.87 6.00 0.47
N PRO A 18 2.38 4.81 0.91
CA PRO A 18 1.10 4.24 0.46
C PRO A 18 -0.11 5.08 0.88
N LYS A 19 0.06 6.02 1.81
CA LYS A 19 -0.98 6.91 2.35
C LYS A 19 -1.71 7.73 1.28
N HIS A 20 -1.10 7.92 0.11
CA HIS A 20 -1.81 8.55 -1.02
C HIS A 20 -2.94 7.67 -1.57
N ASN A 21 -2.87 6.34 -1.38
CA ASN A 21 -3.81 5.39 -1.97
C ASN A 21 -5.00 5.10 -1.06
N ASP A 22 -4.80 5.02 0.25
CA ASP A 22 -5.88 4.81 1.22
C ASP A 22 -6.70 6.08 1.50
N ARG A 23 -6.30 7.20 0.89
CA ARG A 23 -6.91 8.54 1.03
C ARG A 23 -7.04 8.99 2.49
N ARG A 24 -6.16 8.49 3.38
CA ARG A 24 -6.11 8.88 4.80
C ARG A 24 -5.37 10.20 4.99
N PHE A 25 -5.76 11.22 4.23
CA PHE A 25 -5.30 12.59 4.32
C PHE A 25 -6.45 13.54 4.00
N ASP A 26 -6.28 14.83 4.27
CA ASP A 26 -7.29 15.82 3.92
C ASP A 26 -7.37 15.98 2.39
N ILE A 27 -8.35 15.29 1.80
CA ILE A 27 -8.61 15.27 0.35
C ILE A 27 -8.94 16.68 -0.16
N GLY A 28 -9.49 17.56 0.69
CA GLY A 28 -9.82 18.93 0.32
C GLY A 28 -8.63 19.77 -0.11
N ASN A 29 -7.41 19.37 0.27
CA ASN A 29 -6.17 20.02 -0.16
C ASN A 29 -5.61 19.51 -1.48
N SER A 30 -6.34 18.67 -2.23
CA SER A 30 -5.91 18.13 -3.52
C SER A 30 -6.84 18.54 -4.66
N ASP A 31 -6.38 19.48 -5.49
CA ASP A 31 -7.13 20.02 -6.64
C ASP A 31 -7.54 18.96 -7.69
N HIS A 32 -6.82 17.83 -7.72
CA HIS A 32 -6.99 16.77 -8.72
C HIS A 32 -7.82 15.58 -8.21
N ILE A 33 -8.35 15.65 -6.99
CA ILE A 33 -9.13 14.56 -6.39
C ILE A 33 -10.56 15.04 -6.17
N ASP A 34 -11.49 14.39 -6.87
CA ASP A 34 -12.93 14.57 -6.64
C ASP A 34 -13.33 13.82 -5.35
N GLN A 35 -13.78 14.57 -4.33
CA GLN A 35 -14.17 14.02 -3.04
C GLN A 35 -15.38 13.09 -3.11
N GLU A 36 -16.35 13.38 -3.98
CA GLU A 36 -17.56 12.56 -4.10
C GLU A 36 -17.23 11.24 -4.79
N ARG A 37 -16.36 11.26 -5.79
CA ARG A 37 -15.86 10.03 -6.43
C ARG A 37 -14.94 9.24 -5.53
N ALA A 38 -14.15 9.89 -4.67
CA ALA A 38 -13.28 9.20 -3.73
C ALA A 38 -14.07 8.30 -2.75
N LYS A 39 -15.33 8.64 -2.44
CA LYS A 39 -16.23 7.79 -1.64
C LYS A 39 -16.61 6.48 -2.33
N GLN A 40 -16.49 6.40 -3.65
CA GLN A 40 -16.81 5.23 -4.48
C GLN A 40 -15.60 4.33 -4.73
N ASN A 41 -14.43 4.66 -4.15
CA ASN A 41 -13.26 3.81 -4.27
C ASN A 41 -13.54 2.42 -3.69
N VAL A 42 -12.87 1.42 -4.26
CA VAL A 42 -12.82 0.06 -3.70
C VAL A 42 -11.38 -0.25 -3.36
N TYR A 43 -11.14 -0.61 -2.11
CA TYR A 43 -9.85 -1.04 -1.61
C TYR A 43 -9.82 -2.56 -1.50
N LEU A 44 -8.70 -3.16 -1.85
CA LEU A 44 -8.48 -4.60 -1.74
C LEU A 44 -7.09 -4.85 -1.15
N ASP A 45 -7.04 -5.62 -0.07
CA ASP A 45 -5.78 -6.11 0.50
C ASP A 45 -5.88 -7.59 0.89
N CYS A 46 -4.73 -8.23 1.10
CA CYS A 46 -4.64 -9.67 1.34
C CYS A 46 -5.12 -10.12 2.72
N TYR A 47 -5.40 -9.22 3.65
CA TYR A 47 -5.82 -9.56 5.02
C TYR A 47 -7.27 -9.21 5.30
N GLN A 48 -7.74 -8.06 4.82
CA GLN A 48 -9.07 -7.52 5.10
C GLN A 48 -10.02 -7.66 3.91
N GLY A 49 -9.53 -8.11 2.76
CA GLY A 49 -10.35 -8.31 1.56
C GLY A 49 -10.83 -6.99 0.96
N PHE A 50 -12.03 -7.00 0.37
CA PHE A 50 -12.64 -5.82 -0.25
C PHE A 50 -13.24 -4.90 0.80
N ARG A 51 -12.96 -3.59 0.68
CA ARG A 51 -13.48 -2.56 1.57
C ARG A 51 -13.77 -1.26 0.84
N PHE A 52 -14.63 -0.45 1.45
CA PHE A 52 -15.02 0.86 0.97
C PHE A 52 -14.49 1.95 1.92
N PRO A 53 -14.30 3.20 1.43
CA PRO A 53 -13.95 4.34 2.27
C PRO A 53 -14.89 4.54 3.47
N THR A 54 -16.18 4.22 3.30
CA THR A 54 -17.22 4.36 4.34
C THR A 54 -17.01 3.43 5.53
N ASP A 55 -16.31 2.29 5.34
CA ASP A 55 -16.05 1.34 6.41
C ASP A 55 -15.14 1.93 7.50
N GLN A 56 -14.41 3.02 7.18
CA GLN A 56 -13.60 3.76 8.18
C GLN A 56 -14.46 4.57 9.17
N SER A 57 -15.71 4.87 8.82
CA SER A 57 -16.63 5.65 9.67
C SER A 57 -17.51 4.79 10.58
N ASP A 58 -17.42 3.47 10.42
CA ASP A 58 -18.12 2.50 11.24
C ASP A 58 -17.29 2.22 12.51
N GLU A 59 -17.79 2.62 13.68
CA GLU A 59 -17.09 2.48 14.96
C GLU A 59 -16.82 1.02 15.34
N ASP A 60 -17.62 0.09 14.80
CA ASP A 60 -17.48 -1.35 15.07
C ASP A 60 -16.46 -2.05 14.14
N GLN A 61 -15.97 -1.36 13.09
CA GLN A 61 -15.03 -1.92 12.13
C GLN A 61 -13.61 -1.38 12.31
N ILE A 62 -12.69 -2.27 12.70
CA ILE A 62 -11.26 -1.95 12.72
C ILE A 62 -10.72 -1.95 11.30
N THR A 63 -10.26 -0.79 10.83
CA THR A 63 -9.65 -0.67 9.50
C THR A 63 -8.15 -0.33 9.54
N TYR A 64 -7.31 -1.26 9.07
CA TYR A 64 -5.87 -1.02 8.93
C TYR A 64 -5.55 -0.27 7.63
N SER A 65 -4.55 0.62 7.67
CA SER A 65 -4.02 1.31 6.48
C SER A 65 -3.24 0.36 5.60
N PHE A 66 -3.02 0.73 4.34
CA PHE A 66 -2.14 -0.04 3.46
C PHE A 66 -0.71 -0.12 3.98
N GLU A 67 -0.23 0.93 4.66
CA GLU A 67 1.09 0.89 5.34
C GLU A 67 1.14 -0.16 6.46
N GLN A 68 0.09 -0.26 7.28
CA GLN A 68 0.01 -1.25 8.35
C GLN A 68 -0.08 -2.67 7.79
N ILE A 69 -0.92 -2.87 6.77
CA ILE A 69 -1.07 -4.16 6.10
C ILE A 69 0.22 -4.61 5.42
N GLU A 70 0.87 -3.70 4.69
CA GLU A 70 2.15 -3.98 4.06
C GLU A 70 3.19 -4.35 5.12
N ARG A 71 3.30 -3.58 6.20
CA ARG A 71 4.25 -3.90 7.28
C ARG A 71 3.96 -5.27 7.90
N ALA A 72 2.71 -5.60 8.18
CA ALA A 72 2.32 -6.93 8.66
C ALA A 72 2.76 -8.04 7.70
N TYR A 73 2.54 -7.85 6.39
CA TYR A 73 3.00 -8.76 5.35
C TYR A 73 4.51 -8.99 5.40
N TYR A 74 5.31 -7.93 5.56
CA TYR A 74 6.76 -8.09 5.63
C TYR A 74 7.22 -8.89 6.85
N HIS A 75 6.62 -8.62 8.01
CA HIS A 75 6.97 -9.34 9.24
C HIS A 75 6.57 -10.81 9.16
N GLU A 76 5.37 -11.10 8.67
CA GLU A 76 4.87 -12.47 8.53
C GLU A 76 5.69 -13.29 7.53
N HIS A 77 6.04 -12.73 6.37
CA HIS A 77 6.68 -13.49 5.29
C HIS A 77 8.21 -13.44 5.28
N TYR A 78 8.83 -12.41 5.86
CA TYR A 78 10.29 -12.25 5.85
C TYR A 78 10.94 -12.29 7.23
N GLY A 79 10.17 -12.39 8.32
CA GLY A 79 10.71 -12.46 9.69
C GLY A 79 11.69 -13.62 9.86
N GLU A 80 11.24 -14.85 9.63
CA GLU A 80 12.09 -16.05 9.76
C GLU A 80 13.31 -16.01 8.84
N TYR A 81 13.16 -15.45 7.63
CA TYR A 81 14.27 -15.27 6.70
C TYR A 81 15.33 -14.31 7.27
N CYS A 82 14.90 -13.19 7.86
CA CYS A 82 15.80 -12.23 8.49
C CYS A 82 16.54 -12.88 9.66
N ASP A 83 15.83 -13.61 10.53
CA ASP A 83 16.45 -14.29 11.68
C ASP A 83 17.50 -15.31 11.23
N GLY A 84 17.20 -16.11 10.21
CA GLY A 84 18.15 -17.06 9.62
C GLY A 84 19.34 -16.39 8.90
N GLN A 85 19.19 -15.17 8.40
CA GLN A 85 20.31 -14.37 7.91
C GLN A 85 21.16 -13.84 9.07
N HIS A 86 20.53 -13.37 10.15
CA HIS A 86 21.24 -12.86 11.32
C HIS A 86 22.09 -13.95 11.97
N GLU A 87 21.55 -15.15 12.10
CA GLU A 87 22.31 -16.26 12.67
C GLU A 87 23.57 -16.58 11.86
N ARG A 88 23.45 -16.64 10.53
CA ARG A 88 24.61 -16.82 9.64
C ARG A 88 25.60 -15.67 9.71
N ASN A 89 25.11 -14.44 9.80
CA ASN A 89 25.95 -13.26 9.96
C ASN A 89 26.71 -13.30 11.29
N ARG A 90 26.06 -13.70 12.39
CA ARG A 90 26.72 -13.86 13.70
C ARG A 90 27.81 -14.92 13.64
N GLN A 91 27.54 -16.08 13.06
CA GLN A 91 28.52 -17.16 12.90
C GLN A 91 29.74 -16.75 12.05
N SER A 92 29.54 -15.88 11.05
CA SER A 92 30.60 -15.35 10.19
C SER A 92 31.25 -14.06 10.70
N GLY A 93 30.83 -13.53 11.85
CA GLY A 93 31.36 -12.27 12.42
C GLY A 93 30.92 -11.00 11.68
N HIS A 94 29.79 -11.05 10.98
CA HIS A 94 29.24 -9.96 10.15
C HIS A 94 27.87 -9.46 10.62
N SER A 95 27.60 -9.43 11.93
CA SER A 95 26.33 -8.96 12.50
C SER A 95 25.95 -7.52 12.08
N GLY A 96 26.91 -6.68 11.68
CA GLY A 96 26.63 -5.37 11.11
C GLY A 96 25.89 -5.38 9.76
N ARG A 97 25.67 -6.56 9.15
CA ARG A 97 24.90 -6.75 7.91
C ARG A 97 23.44 -7.18 8.17
N ASP A 98 23.04 -7.29 9.43
CA ASP A 98 21.70 -7.69 9.80
C ASP A 98 20.68 -6.67 9.32
N ARG A 99 19.60 -7.16 8.71
CA ARG A 99 18.47 -6.36 8.25
C ARG A 99 17.19 -6.92 8.83
N SER A 100 16.33 -6.04 9.30
CA SER A 100 14.99 -6.38 9.79
C SER A 100 13.96 -6.38 8.64
N PRO A 101 12.77 -6.97 8.85
CA PRO A 101 11.66 -6.81 7.92
C PRO A 101 11.32 -5.34 7.63
N ASP A 102 11.46 -4.44 8.62
CA ASP A 102 11.24 -3.00 8.44
C ASP A 102 12.30 -2.35 7.52
N ASP A 103 13.53 -2.86 7.53
CA ASP A 103 14.59 -2.39 6.62
C ASP A 103 14.29 -2.84 5.18
N LEU A 104 13.81 -4.08 5.00
CA LEU A 104 13.34 -4.58 3.71
C LEU A 104 12.13 -3.80 3.21
N TRP A 105 11.20 -3.47 4.09
CA TRP A 105 10.02 -2.67 3.76
C TRP A 105 10.38 -1.22 3.35
N LYS A 106 11.50 -0.66 3.83
CA LYS A 106 11.98 0.68 3.44
C LYS A 106 12.88 0.66 2.21
N ASP A 107 13.52 -0.48 1.90
CA ASP A 107 14.44 -0.61 0.77
C ASP A 107 13.71 -0.54 -0.58
N LYS A 108 14.23 0.33 -1.46
CA LYS A 108 13.70 0.56 -2.81
C LYS A 108 13.67 -0.73 -3.66
N LYS A 109 14.56 -1.69 -3.41
CA LYS A 109 14.65 -2.93 -4.18
C LYS A 109 13.59 -3.95 -3.82
N THR A 110 13.08 -3.88 -2.60
CA THR A 110 12.18 -4.89 -2.04
C THR A 110 10.77 -4.38 -1.86
N ARG A 111 10.52 -3.07 -1.89
CA ARG A 111 9.16 -2.50 -1.79
C ARG A 111 8.22 -3.03 -2.89
N PRO A 112 6.94 -3.27 -2.56
CA PRO A 112 5.96 -3.73 -3.51
C PRO A 112 5.60 -2.59 -4.48
N GLU A 113 5.33 -2.98 -5.73
CA GLU A 113 4.74 -2.09 -6.71
C GLU A 113 3.25 -1.93 -6.43
N GLU A 114 2.79 -0.70 -6.22
CA GLU A 114 1.36 -0.40 -6.18
C GLU A 114 0.81 -0.33 -7.60
N SER A 115 -0.40 -0.85 -7.80
CA SER A 115 -1.12 -0.74 -9.08
C SER A 115 -2.43 0.00 -8.84
N VAL A 116 -2.56 1.20 -9.40
CA VAL A 116 -3.85 1.92 -9.42
C VAL A 116 -4.53 1.65 -10.75
N ILE A 117 -5.74 1.11 -10.68
CA ILE A 117 -6.57 0.84 -11.85
C ILE A 117 -7.72 1.85 -11.84
N GLN A 118 -7.70 2.76 -12.80
CA GLN A 118 -8.83 3.66 -13.03
C GLN A 118 -9.71 3.09 -14.15
N ILE A 119 -11.00 2.93 -13.86
CA ILE A 119 -12.02 2.52 -14.82
C ILE A 119 -12.80 3.77 -15.25
N GLY A 120 -12.65 4.19 -16.50
CA GLY A 120 -13.25 5.43 -17.02
C GLY A 120 -12.34 6.67 -16.94
N THR A 121 -12.89 7.85 -17.21
CA THR A 121 -12.22 9.15 -17.13
C THR A 121 -12.94 10.06 -16.12
N MET A 122 -12.36 11.23 -15.82
CA MET A 122 -13.05 12.26 -15.03
C MET A 122 -14.42 12.62 -15.62
N GLU A 123 -14.59 12.54 -16.94
CA GLU A 123 -15.82 12.95 -17.62
C GLU A 123 -16.77 11.78 -17.92
N GLN A 124 -16.27 10.53 -17.96
CA GLN A 124 -17.05 9.36 -18.38
C GLN A 124 -16.72 8.13 -17.53
N SER A 125 -17.70 7.63 -16.78
CA SER A 125 -17.64 6.36 -16.02
C SER A 125 -18.53 5.30 -16.67
N VAL A 126 -18.23 4.01 -16.42
CA VAL A 126 -19.09 2.90 -16.83
C VAL A 126 -20.14 2.68 -15.74
N PRO A 127 -21.44 2.54 -16.06
CA PRO A 127 -22.47 2.23 -15.07
C PRO A 127 -22.19 0.90 -14.37
N PRO A 128 -22.57 0.73 -13.09
CA PRO A 128 -22.36 -0.51 -12.34
C PRO A 128 -23.18 -1.70 -12.87
N ASP A 129 -24.17 -1.46 -13.73
CA ASP A 129 -25.12 -2.46 -14.23
C ASP A 129 -24.65 -3.21 -15.49
N VAL A 130 -23.36 -3.13 -15.84
CA VAL A 130 -22.78 -3.75 -17.06
C VAL A 130 -22.03 -5.03 -16.72
#